data_AF-A0A426YS30-F1
#
_entry.id   AF-A0A426YS30-F1
#
_cell.length_a   1.000
_cell.length_b   1.000
_cell.length_c   1.000
_cell.angle_alpha   90.00
_cell.angle_beta   90.00
_cell.angle_gamma   90.00
#
_symmetry.space_group_name_H-M   'P 1'
#
loop_
_entity.id
_entity.type
_entity.pdbx_description
1 polymer ?
#
loop_
_entity_poly.entity_id
_entity_poly.type
_entity_poly.pdbx_seq_one_letter_code
_entity_poly.pdbx_strand_id
1 'polypeptide(L)'
;MTRLKVTEGEDPLMPRWSAITRSSQFWTEGPLSGEYLRRALHPALAKQVYECSSEELMNRASKSAIWGLHFVTTLIDWVHDTNWLVQSQHEIILALRAANKELKGRTDQDLVAAIEFRVKELEGNLNKLQGELESLKTQRRRLEEEVRILRSSLDGARNDRARLEGYVLSLTEAATLLEAELKGEGAKAVAAYRESRGFE
;
A
#
# COMPACT_ATOMS: atom_id res chain seq x y z
N MET A 1 -81.34 72.95 -32.81
CA MET A 1 -80.74 72.97 -34.17
C MET A 1 -79.67 74.04 -34.18
N THR A 2 -78.46 73.67 -33.79
CA THR A 2 -77.40 74.63 -33.43
C THR A 2 -76.26 74.49 -34.43
N ARG A 3 -76.09 75.53 -35.26
CA ARG A 3 -74.95 75.69 -36.19
C ARG A 3 -73.65 75.69 -35.39
N LEU A 4 -72.80 74.70 -35.62
CA LEU A 4 -71.42 74.69 -35.14
C LEU A 4 -70.63 75.74 -35.94
N LYS A 5 -70.07 76.72 -35.24
CA LYS A 5 -69.09 77.65 -35.79
C LYS A 5 -67.79 76.88 -36.03
N VAL A 6 -67.25 76.99 -37.24
CA VAL A 6 -65.86 76.63 -37.53
C VAL A 6 -64.98 77.62 -36.75
N THR A 7 -64.34 77.11 -35.70
CA THR A 7 -63.24 77.77 -35.04
C THR A 7 -61.97 77.46 -35.83
N GLU A 8 -61.43 78.46 -36.54
CA GLU A 8 -60.03 78.45 -36.96
C GLU A 8 -59.19 78.42 -35.68
N GLY A 9 -58.78 77.21 -35.30
CA GLY A 9 -57.91 76.93 -34.18
C GLY A 9 -56.58 76.45 -34.71
N GLU A 10 -55.60 77.35 -34.61
CA GLU A 10 -54.17 77.13 -34.33
C GLU A 10 -53.43 76.09 -35.18
N ASP A 11 -52.51 76.63 -35.99
CA ASP A 11 -51.30 76.06 -36.60
C ASP A 11 -51.23 74.55 -36.87
N PRO A 12 -50.95 74.12 -38.13
CA PRO A 12 -50.54 72.76 -38.40
C PRO A 12 -49.41 72.41 -37.45
N LEU A 13 -49.53 71.33 -36.68
CA LEU A 13 -48.45 70.82 -35.84
C LEU A 13 -47.21 70.62 -36.71
N MET A 14 -46.37 71.66 -36.74
CA MET A 14 -45.14 71.69 -37.51
C MET A 14 -44.32 70.50 -37.03
N PRO A 15 -43.89 69.59 -37.91
CA PRO A 15 -42.91 68.59 -37.52
C PRO A 15 -41.72 69.38 -36.99
N ARG A 16 -41.39 69.23 -35.70
CA ARG A 16 -40.29 69.95 -35.02
C ARG A 16 -38.91 69.76 -35.68
N TRP A 17 -38.86 68.94 -36.73
CA TRP A 17 -37.67 68.45 -37.43
C TRP A 17 -37.70 68.78 -38.93
N SER A 18 -38.65 69.58 -39.45
CA SER A 18 -38.72 69.95 -40.87
C SER A 18 -37.57 70.85 -41.34
N ALA A 19 -36.83 71.49 -40.43
CA ALA A 19 -35.72 72.39 -40.76
C ALA A 19 -34.37 71.68 -40.90
N ILE A 20 -34.31 70.34 -40.77
CA ILE A 20 -33.05 69.60 -40.76
C ILE A 20 -32.60 69.33 -42.19
N THR A 21 -31.67 70.18 -42.63
CA THR A 21 -31.02 70.04 -43.94
C THR A 21 -29.83 69.09 -43.81
N ARG A 22 -29.60 68.27 -44.85
CA ARG A 22 -28.63 67.17 -44.98
C ARG A 22 -27.17 67.50 -44.57
N SER A 23 -26.80 68.77 -44.38
CA SER A 23 -25.44 69.24 -44.12
C SER A 23 -25.19 69.85 -42.73
N SER A 24 -26.16 69.89 -41.82
CA SER A 24 -25.96 70.56 -40.52
C SER A 24 -25.07 69.74 -39.56
N GLN A 25 -23.97 70.34 -39.07
CA GLN A 25 -23.05 69.80 -38.04
C GLN A 25 -23.66 69.77 -36.63
N PHE A 26 -24.93 69.38 -36.51
CA PHE A 26 -25.71 69.46 -35.28
C PHE A 26 -25.32 68.40 -34.22
N TRP A 27 -24.58 67.36 -34.61
CA TRP A 27 -24.36 66.17 -33.81
C TRP A 27 -23.14 66.19 -32.89
N THR A 28 -22.29 67.21 -32.96
CA THR A 28 -21.03 67.25 -32.21
C THR A 28 -21.06 68.16 -30.98
N GLU A 29 -21.69 69.35 -31.01
CA GLU A 29 -21.49 70.35 -29.93
C GLU A 29 -22.70 71.30 -29.73
N GLY A 30 -23.84 70.82 -29.22
CA GLY A 30 -24.98 71.69 -28.89
C GLY A 30 -25.84 71.17 -27.73
N PRO A 31 -26.61 72.02 -27.02
CA PRO A 31 -27.33 71.67 -25.79
C PRO A 31 -28.38 70.53 -25.95
N LEU A 32 -28.82 70.25 -27.18
CA LEU A 32 -29.69 69.10 -27.50
C LEU A 32 -28.94 67.76 -27.57
N SER A 33 -27.60 67.75 -27.65
CA SER A 33 -26.78 66.53 -27.56
C SER A 33 -26.82 65.90 -26.16
N GLY A 34 -27.00 66.73 -25.12
CA GLY A 34 -27.17 66.29 -23.74
C GLY A 34 -28.50 65.55 -23.50
N GLU A 35 -29.59 65.97 -24.15
CA GLU A 35 -30.87 65.24 -24.10
C GLU A 35 -30.82 63.94 -24.94
N TYR A 36 -30.01 63.93 -26.01
CA TYR A 36 -29.79 62.76 -26.86
C TYR A 36 -28.97 61.66 -26.19
N LEU A 37 -27.88 62.02 -25.48
CA LEU A 37 -27.10 61.11 -24.63
C LEU A 37 -27.95 60.52 -23.49
N ARG A 38 -28.93 61.29 -22.98
CA ARG A 38 -29.86 60.86 -21.93
C ARG A 38 -30.91 59.85 -22.43
N ARG A 39 -31.21 59.83 -23.73
CA ARG A 39 -32.01 58.78 -24.42
C ARG A 39 -31.10 57.96 -25.32
N ALA A 40 -30.31 57.08 -24.71
CA ALA A 40 -29.21 56.27 -25.29
C ALA A 40 -29.46 55.68 -26.70
N LEU A 41 -29.38 56.50 -27.75
CA LEU A 41 -29.25 56.09 -29.13
C LEU A 41 -27.79 56.28 -29.52
N HIS A 42 -27.13 55.17 -29.84
CA HIS A 42 -25.72 55.15 -30.23
C HIS A 42 -25.51 56.15 -31.39
N PRO A 43 -24.60 57.14 -31.29
CA PRO A 43 -24.45 58.19 -32.31
C PRO A 43 -24.21 57.65 -33.74
N ALA A 44 -23.58 56.48 -33.86
CA ALA A 44 -23.41 55.78 -35.14
C ALA A 44 -24.74 55.22 -35.70
N LEU A 45 -25.62 54.69 -34.85
CA LEU A 45 -26.95 54.19 -35.24
C LEU A 45 -27.90 55.34 -35.55
N ALA A 46 -27.85 56.40 -34.74
CA ALA A 46 -28.56 57.65 -34.98
C ALA A 46 -28.29 58.20 -36.39
N LYS A 47 -27.00 58.32 -36.72
CA LYS A 47 -26.56 58.79 -38.04
C LYS A 47 -27.05 57.89 -39.16
N GLN A 48 -26.97 56.57 -39.02
CA GLN A 48 -27.46 55.62 -40.02
C GLN A 48 -28.98 55.71 -40.24
N VAL A 49 -29.76 55.88 -39.19
CA VAL A 49 -31.24 55.94 -39.29
C VAL A 49 -31.72 57.19 -40.06
N TYR A 50 -31.00 58.31 -39.96
CA TYR A 50 -31.35 59.55 -40.65
C TYR A 50 -30.67 59.72 -42.02
N GLU A 51 -29.54 59.05 -42.28
CA GLU A 51 -28.80 59.15 -43.54
C GLU A 51 -29.08 58.01 -44.54
N CYS A 52 -29.39 56.78 -44.08
CA CYS A 52 -29.62 55.62 -44.95
C CYS A 52 -31.10 55.46 -45.30
N SER A 53 -31.38 54.87 -46.47
CA SER A 53 -32.74 54.42 -46.81
C SER A 53 -33.14 53.24 -45.91
N SER A 54 -34.45 53.04 -45.71
CA SER A 54 -34.97 51.89 -44.96
C SER A 54 -34.52 50.54 -45.55
N GLU A 55 -34.37 50.44 -46.87
CA GLU A 55 -33.86 49.25 -47.56
C GLU A 55 -32.42 48.91 -47.15
N GLU A 56 -31.54 49.91 -47.05
CA GLU A 56 -30.15 49.70 -46.65
C GLU A 56 -30.04 49.28 -45.18
N LEU A 57 -30.86 49.87 -44.30
CA LEU A 57 -30.94 49.47 -42.88
C LEU A 57 -31.44 48.03 -42.73
N MET A 58 -32.47 47.64 -43.48
CA MET A 58 -33.00 46.27 -43.46
C MET A 58 -31.97 45.26 -43.96
N ASN A 59 -31.20 45.59 -45.01
CA ASN A 59 -30.12 44.73 -45.51
C ASN A 59 -29.00 44.56 -44.47
N ARG A 60 -28.59 45.65 -43.80
CA ARG A 60 -27.58 45.61 -42.73
C ARG A 60 -28.07 44.81 -41.51
N ALA A 61 -29.33 45.01 -41.10
CA ALA A 61 -29.96 44.25 -40.02
C ALA A 61 -30.04 42.75 -40.37
N SER A 62 -30.45 42.42 -41.60
CA SER A 62 -30.53 41.04 -42.09
C SER A 62 -29.17 40.37 -42.09
N LYS A 63 -28.12 41.04 -42.58
CA LYS A 63 -26.74 40.54 -42.54
C LYS A 63 -26.23 40.35 -41.12
N SER A 64 -26.48 41.31 -40.23
CA SER A 64 -26.09 41.19 -38.81
C SER A 64 -26.80 40.04 -38.12
N ALA A 65 -28.08 39.80 -38.44
CA ALA A 65 -28.84 38.67 -37.92
C ALA A 65 -28.27 37.34 -38.42
N ILE A 66 -27.90 37.24 -39.70
CA ILE A 66 -27.25 36.06 -40.27
C ILE A 66 -25.90 35.80 -39.60
N TRP A 67 -25.05 36.82 -39.43
CA TRP A 67 -23.78 36.69 -38.72
C TRP A 67 -23.95 36.29 -37.26
N GLY A 68 -24.91 36.89 -36.56
CA GLY A 68 -25.25 36.52 -35.19
C GLY A 68 -25.71 35.06 -35.07
N LEU A 69 -26.52 34.58 -36.02
CA LEU A 69 -26.97 33.19 -36.06
C LEU A 69 -25.81 32.23 -36.30
N HIS A 70 -24.93 32.50 -37.27
CA HIS A 70 -23.75 31.68 -37.51
C HIS A 70 -22.86 31.57 -36.27
N PHE A 71 -22.61 32.69 -35.58
CA PHE A 71 -21.83 32.70 -34.36
C PHE A 71 -22.47 31.82 -33.27
N VAL A 72 -23.77 31.95 -33.05
CA VAL A 72 -24.50 31.13 -32.07
C VAL A 72 -24.45 29.65 -32.44
N THR A 73 -24.64 29.29 -33.71
CA THR A 73 -24.55 27.90 -34.18
C THR A 73 -23.16 27.32 -33.92
N THR A 74 -22.08 28.05 -34.25
CA THR A 74 -20.71 27.57 -33.98
C THR A 74 -20.41 27.40 -32.49
N LEU A 75 -20.98 28.25 -31.62
CA LEU A 75 -20.85 28.09 -30.17
C LEU A 75 -21.61 26.86 -29.66
N ILE A 76 -22.81 26.59 -30.20
CA ILE A 76 -23.60 25.40 -29.84
C ILE A 76 -22.84 24.14 -30.23
N ASP A 77 -22.28 24.08 -31.43
CA ASP A 77 -21.49 22.93 -31.90
C ASP A 77 -20.28 22.70 -30.98
N TRP A 78 -19.54 23.76 -30.63
CA TRP A 78 -18.40 23.65 -29.72
C TRP A 78 -18.79 23.19 -28.31
N VAL A 79 -19.88 23.72 -27.75
CA VAL A 79 -20.41 23.27 -26.44
C VAL A 79 -20.85 21.81 -26.52
N HIS A 80 -21.46 21.39 -27.62
CA HIS A 80 -21.87 20.01 -27.83
C HIS A 80 -20.66 19.07 -27.91
N ASP A 81 -19.65 19.41 -28.70
CA ASP A 81 -18.42 18.63 -28.87
C ASP A 81 -17.64 18.49 -27.56
N THR A 82 -17.52 19.60 -26.81
CA THR A 82 -16.85 19.58 -25.50
C THR A 82 -17.64 18.77 -24.47
N ASN A 83 -18.97 18.86 -24.46
CA ASN A 83 -19.80 18.03 -23.59
C ASN A 83 -19.69 16.53 -23.94
N TRP A 84 -19.66 16.19 -25.23
CA TRP A 84 -19.41 14.81 -25.68
C TRP A 84 -18.05 14.29 -25.20
N LEU A 85 -16.99 15.11 -25.33
CA LEU A 85 -15.67 14.76 -24.84
C LEU A 85 -15.67 14.51 -23.33
N VAL A 86 -16.27 15.41 -22.55
CA VAL A 86 -16.37 15.27 -21.08
C VAL A 86 -17.10 13.99 -20.68
N GLN A 87 -18.20 13.66 -21.35
CA GLN A 87 -18.94 12.42 -21.10
C GLN A 87 -18.09 11.20 -21.43
N SER A 88 -17.43 11.18 -22.60
CA SER A 88 -16.57 10.06 -22.99
C SER A 88 -15.40 9.85 -22.01
N GLN A 89 -14.79 10.94 -21.53
CA GLN A 89 -13.73 10.88 -20.52
C GLN A 89 -14.25 10.38 -19.17
N HIS A 90 -15.45 10.80 -18.78
CA HIS A 90 -16.09 10.33 -17.55
C HIS A 90 -16.27 8.80 -17.56
N GLU A 91 -16.76 8.24 -18.67
CA GLU A 91 -16.91 6.79 -18.84
C GLU A 91 -15.56 6.06 -18.74
N ILE A 92 -14.51 6.59 -19.36
CA ILE A 92 -13.16 6.04 -19.24
C ILE A 92 -12.68 6.06 -17.78
N ILE A 93 -12.89 7.17 -17.06
CA ILE A 93 -12.51 7.29 -15.64
C ILE A 93 -13.28 6.28 -14.79
N LEU A 94 -14.57 6.06 -15.06
CA LEU A 94 -15.37 5.06 -14.35
C LEU A 94 -14.85 3.64 -14.61
N ALA A 95 -14.55 3.29 -15.87
CA ALA A 95 -13.98 2.00 -16.23
C ALA A 95 -12.62 1.76 -15.56
N LEU A 96 -11.72 2.76 -15.60
CA LEU A 96 -10.42 2.68 -14.94
C LEU A 96 -10.56 2.55 -13.41
N ARG A 97 -11.52 3.24 -12.80
CA ARG A 97 -11.79 3.12 -11.36
C ARG A 97 -12.27 1.71 -11.00
N ALA A 98 -13.11 1.09 -11.84
CA ALA A 98 -13.55 -0.28 -11.65
C ALA A 98 -12.38 -1.27 -11.78
N ALA A 99 -11.59 -1.17 -12.86
CA ALA A 99 -10.42 -2.02 -13.09
C ALA A 99 -9.39 -1.90 -11.96
N ASN A 100 -9.12 -0.70 -11.45
CA ASN A 100 -8.23 -0.49 -10.31
C ASN A 100 -8.74 -1.15 -9.02
N LYS A 101 -10.05 -1.14 -8.76
CA LYS A 101 -10.64 -1.83 -7.60
C LYS A 101 -10.50 -3.34 -7.73
N GLU A 102 -10.74 -3.88 -8.92
CA GLU A 102 -10.59 -5.31 -9.20
C GLU A 102 -9.14 -5.77 -9.07
N LEU A 103 -8.20 -5.07 -9.71
CA LEU A 103 -6.77 -5.39 -9.63
C LEU A 103 -6.24 -5.34 -8.20
N LYS A 104 -6.67 -4.34 -7.42
CA LYS A 104 -6.33 -4.24 -6.00
C LYS A 104 -6.90 -5.43 -5.23
N GLY A 105 -8.19 -5.72 -5.39
CA GLY A 105 -8.83 -6.87 -4.73
C GLY A 105 -8.17 -8.20 -5.10
N ARG A 106 -7.80 -8.39 -6.37
CA ARG A 106 -7.11 -9.59 -6.85
C ARG A 106 -5.69 -9.70 -6.28
N THR A 107 -4.94 -8.60 -6.26
CA THR A 107 -3.58 -8.58 -5.71
C THR A 107 -3.60 -8.86 -4.20
N ASP A 108 -4.55 -8.26 -3.48
CA ASP A 108 -4.74 -8.50 -2.05
C ASP A 108 -5.11 -9.97 -1.80
N GLN A 109 -6.02 -10.54 -2.60
CA GLN A 109 -6.42 -11.95 -2.50
C GLN A 109 -5.28 -12.92 -2.83
N ASP A 110 -4.54 -12.68 -3.92
CA ASP A 110 -3.40 -13.51 -4.33
C ASP A 110 -2.28 -13.47 -3.28
N LEU A 111 -2.00 -12.28 -2.72
CA LEU A 111 -1.03 -12.12 -1.64
C LEU A 111 -1.48 -12.88 -0.37
N VAL A 112 -2.75 -12.76 0.01
CA VAL A 112 -3.32 -13.50 1.15
C VAL A 112 -3.21 -15.01 0.93
N ALA A 113 -3.60 -15.52 -0.24
CA ALA A 113 -3.51 -16.95 -0.55
C ALA A 113 -2.06 -17.46 -0.49
N ALA A 114 -1.10 -16.68 -1.01
CA ALA A 114 0.32 -17.01 -0.93
C ALA A 114 0.84 -17.02 0.52
N ILE A 115 0.42 -16.06 1.34
CA ILE A 115 0.77 -16.00 2.77
C ILE A 115 0.17 -17.19 3.52
N GLU A 116 -1.11 -17.49 3.32
CA GLU A 116 -1.80 -18.63 3.95
C GLU A 116 -1.13 -19.96 3.61
N PHE A 117 -0.73 -20.15 2.35
CA PHE A 117 0.02 -21.34 1.93
C PHE A 117 1.35 -21.47 2.70
N ARG A 118 2.13 -20.39 2.80
CA ARG A 118 3.40 -20.39 3.54
C ARG A 118 3.21 -20.61 5.04
N VAL A 119 2.12 -20.09 5.62
CA VAL A 119 1.78 -20.34 7.03
C VAL A 119 1.50 -21.83 7.25
N LYS A 120 0.71 -22.47 6.39
CA LYS A 120 0.43 -23.92 6.48
C LYS A 120 1.68 -24.77 6.31
N GLU A 121 2.57 -24.39 5.40
CA GLU A 121 3.87 -25.05 5.22
C GLU A 121 4.74 -24.94 6.49
N LEU A 122 4.85 -23.73 7.05
CA LEU A 122 5.59 -23.49 8.29
C LEU A 122 4.99 -24.24 9.48
N GLU A 123 3.67 -24.29 9.59
CA GLU A 123 2.96 -25.05 10.63
C GLU A 123 3.25 -26.56 10.51
N GLY A 124 3.24 -27.10 9.29
CA GLY A 124 3.63 -28.50 9.03
C GLY A 124 5.07 -28.79 9.46
N ASN A 125 6.00 -27.90 9.14
CA ASN A 125 7.41 -28.02 9.55
C ASN A 125 7.58 -27.93 11.07
N LEU A 126 6.85 -27.05 11.75
CA LEU A 126 6.86 -26.93 13.20
C LEU A 126 6.38 -28.23 13.87
N ASN A 127 5.28 -28.80 13.39
CA ASN A 127 4.75 -30.07 13.87
C ASN A 127 5.75 -31.22 13.70
N LYS A 128 6.47 -31.27 12.57
CA LYS A 128 7.53 -32.25 12.34
C LYS A 128 8.69 -32.07 13.33
N LEU A 129 9.20 -30.85 13.50
CA LEU A 129 10.28 -30.54 14.44
C LEU A 129 9.88 -30.85 15.89
N GLN A 130 8.63 -30.59 16.24
CA GLN A 130 8.10 -30.95 17.56
C GLN A 130 8.11 -32.47 17.78
N GLY A 131 7.73 -33.26 16.77
CA GLY A 131 7.82 -34.72 16.82
C GLY A 131 9.26 -35.21 16.97
N GLU A 132 10.20 -34.64 16.22
CA GLU A 132 11.63 -34.94 16.33
C GLU A 132 12.20 -34.59 17.71
N LEU A 133 11.78 -33.46 18.29
CA LEU A 133 12.21 -33.04 19.62
C LEU A 133 11.74 -34.00 20.72
N GLU A 134 10.48 -34.43 20.67
CA GLU A 134 9.97 -35.41 21.64
C GLU A 134 10.63 -36.78 21.47
N SER A 135 10.91 -37.21 20.23
CA SER A 135 11.70 -38.41 19.97
C SER A 135 13.09 -38.30 20.60
N LEU A 136 13.81 -37.20 20.35
CA LEU A 136 15.16 -36.98 20.87
C LEU A 136 15.18 -36.91 22.41
N LYS A 137 14.14 -36.33 23.02
CA LYS A 137 13.96 -36.31 24.47
C LYS A 137 13.74 -37.71 25.05
N THR A 138 12.97 -38.57 24.37
CA THR A 138 12.83 -39.98 24.79
C THR A 138 14.14 -40.75 24.67
N GLN A 139 14.90 -40.52 23.60
CA GLN A 139 16.22 -41.12 23.40
C GLN A 139 17.20 -40.68 24.50
N ARG A 140 17.20 -39.39 24.85
CA ARG A 140 18.03 -38.87 25.95
C ARG A 140 17.72 -39.57 27.27
N ARG A 141 16.44 -39.75 27.61
CA ARG A 141 16.02 -40.47 28.82
C ARG A 141 16.48 -41.93 28.83
N ARG A 142 16.44 -42.61 27.68
CA ARG A 142 16.97 -43.98 27.56
C ARG A 142 18.48 -44.00 27.81
N LEU A 143 19.22 -43.09 27.19
CA LEU A 143 20.68 -43.02 27.37
C LEU A 143 21.07 -42.67 28.81
N GLU A 144 20.35 -41.76 29.45
CA GLU A 144 20.52 -41.44 30.88
C GLU A 144 20.35 -42.68 31.77
N GLU A 145 19.38 -43.54 31.45
CA GLU A 145 19.14 -44.80 32.16
C GLU A 145 20.27 -45.81 31.96
N GLU A 146 20.73 -46.00 30.72
CA GLU A 146 21.85 -46.87 30.41
C GLU A 146 23.13 -46.42 31.15
N VAL A 147 23.41 -45.11 31.14
CA VAL A 147 24.53 -44.53 31.90
C VAL A 147 24.38 -44.78 33.40
N ARG A 148 23.17 -44.70 33.95
CA ARG A 148 22.90 -45.01 35.36
C ARG A 148 23.22 -46.46 35.69
N ILE A 149 22.77 -47.39 34.85
CA ILE A 149 23.05 -48.83 35.02
C ILE A 149 24.56 -49.11 34.93
N LEU A 150 25.23 -48.54 33.93
CA LEU A 150 26.67 -48.70 33.74
C LEU A 150 27.48 -48.15 34.92
N ARG A 151 27.06 -47.02 35.50
CA ARG A 151 27.69 -46.46 36.72
C ARG A 151 27.58 -47.40 37.90
N SER A 152 26.40 -47.99 38.13
CA SER A 152 26.21 -48.98 39.21
C SER A 152 27.05 -50.24 39.00
N SER A 153 27.13 -50.72 37.76
CA SER A 153 27.97 -51.89 37.40
C SER A 153 29.45 -51.60 37.64
N LEU A 154 29.93 -50.40 37.25
CA LEU A 154 31.31 -49.97 37.48
C LEU A 154 31.64 -49.87 38.96
N ASP A 155 30.72 -49.35 39.79
CA ASP A 155 30.91 -49.28 41.24
C ASP A 155 31.01 -50.68 41.86
N GLY A 156 30.13 -51.60 41.45
CA GLY A 156 30.21 -53.01 41.82
C GLY A 156 31.56 -53.65 41.47
N ALA A 157 32.01 -53.49 40.22
CA ALA A 157 33.31 -54.00 39.77
C ALA A 157 34.49 -53.37 40.54
N ARG A 158 34.38 -52.08 40.92
CA ARG A 158 35.39 -51.40 41.75
C ARG A 158 35.44 -51.97 43.16
N ASN A 159 34.28 -52.29 43.75
CA ASN A 159 34.19 -52.92 45.06
C ASN A 159 34.74 -54.36 45.05
N ASP A 160 34.44 -55.14 44.01
CA ASP A 160 35.00 -56.49 43.83
C ASP A 160 36.51 -56.47 43.67
N ARG A 161 37.03 -55.52 42.89
CA ARG A 161 38.47 -55.30 42.75
C ARG A 161 39.12 -54.99 44.11
N ALA A 162 38.54 -54.10 44.91
CA ALA A 162 39.07 -53.77 46.23
C ALA A 162 39.11 -54.98 47.18
N ARG A 163 38.07 -55.84 47.14
CA ARG A 163 38.06 -57.12 47.87
C ARG A 163 39.17 -58.06 47.41
N LEU A 164 39.35 -58.21 46.10
CA LEU A 164 40.38 -59.08 45.54
C LEU A 164 41.79 -58.59 45.91
N GLU A 165 42.04 -57.28 45.82
CA GLU A 165 43.29 -56.66 46.29
C GLU A 165 43.55 -56.98 47.78
N GLY A 166 42.52 -56.94 48.63
CA GLY A 166 42.62 -57.36 50.03
C GLY A 166 42.97 -58.84 50.23
N TYR A 167 42.38 -59.74 49.45
CA TYR A 167 42.72 -61.17 49.50
C TYR A 167 44.16 -61.43 49.04
N VAL A 168 44.62 -60.74 47.99
CA VAL A 168 45.99 -60.85 47.48
C VAL A 168 46.98 -60.37 48.54
N LEU A 169 46.72 -59.25 49.22
CA LEU A 169 47.55 -58.78 50.33
C LEU A 169 47.63 -59.82 51.45
N SER A 170 46.48 -60.35 51.89
CA SER A 170 46.43 -61.37 52.95
C SER A 170 47.18 -62.66 52.57
N LEU A 171 47.05 -63.11 51.32
CA LEU A 171 47.76 -64.29 50.81
C LEU A 171 49.26 -64.03 50.73
N THR A 172 49.65 -62.82 50.34
CA THR A 172 51.06 -62.40 50.29
C THR A 172 51.66 -62.44 51.70
N GLU A 173 50.97 -61.88 52.71
CA GLU A 173 51.40 -61.94 54.10
C GLU A 173 51.55 -63.39 54.59
N ALA A 174 50.55 -64.24 54.37
CA ALA A 174 50.61 -65.66 54.74
C ALA A 174 51.78 -66.40 54.06
N ALA A 175 52.04 -66.13 52.77
CA ALA A 175 53.17 -66.70 52.05
C ALA A 175 54.52 -66.25 52.63
N THR A 176 54.66 -64.97 53.00
CA THR A 176 55.89 -64.46 53.64
C THR A 176 56.13 -65.07 55.03
N LEU A 177 55.06 -65.30 55.81
CA LEU A 177 55.16 -65.98 57.10
C LEU A 177 55.60 -67.45 56.92
N LEU A 178 54.97 -68.17 56.00
CA LEU A 178 55.28 -69.58 55.72
C LEU A 178 56.71 -69.73 55.18
N GLU A 179 57.19 -68.80 54.35
CA GLU A 179 58.58 -68.75 53.89
C GLU A 179 59.55 -68.52 55.06
N ALA A 180 59.24 -67.62 55.99
CA ALA A 180 60.05 -67.37 57.18
C ALA A 180 60.10 -68.61 58.10
N GLU A 181 58.96 -69.29 58.28
CA GLU A 181 58.85 -70.52 59.06
C GLU A 181 59.68 -71.66 58.44
N LEU A 182 59.55 -71.90 57.13
CA LEU A 182 60.37 -72.87 56.39
C LEU A 182 61.86 -72.55 56.46
N LYS A 183 62.26 -71.28 56.37
CA LYS A 183 63.66 -70.86 56.55
C LYS A 183 64.16 -71.17 57.97
N GLY A 184 63.36 -70.90 58.99
CA GLY A 184 63.68 -71.23 60.39
C GLY A 184 63.78 -72.73 60.64
N GLU A 185 62.87 -73.52 60.07
CA GLU A 185 62.82 -74.96 60.22
C GLU A 185 63.93 -75.66 59.42
N GLY A 186 64.22 -75.18 58.21
CA GLY A 186 65.39 -75.59 57.43
C GLY A 186 66.70 -75.33 58.17
N ALA A 187 66.84 -74.18 58.82
CA ALA A 187 68.02 -73.89 59.65
C ALA A 187 68.16 -74.87 60.83
N LYS A 188 67.05 -75.21 61.50
CA LYS A 188 67.04 -76.24 62.56
C LYS A 188 67.40 -77.63 62.03
N ALA A 189 66.84 -78.04 60.89
CA ALA A 189 67.12 -79.33 60.28
C ALA A 189 68.59 -79.46 59.86
N VAL A 190 69.18 -78.40 59.28
CA VAL A 190 70.61 -78.35 58.95
C VAL A 190 71.48 -78.42 60.20
N ALA A 191 71.11 -77.74 61.29
CA ALA A 191 71.82 -77.83 62.56
C ALA A 191 71.76 -79.26 63.15
N ALA A 192 70.57 -79.87 63.18
CA ALA A 192 70.38 -81.25 63.65
C ALA A 192 71.14 -82.28 62.79
N TYR A 193 71.17 -82.10 61.45
CA TYR A 193 71.96 -82.94 60.55
C TYR A 193 73.47 -82.83 60.84
N ARG A 194 73.99 -81.61 61.08
CA ARG A 194 75.39 -81.41 61.49
C ARG A 194 75.73 -82.08 62.83
N GLU A 195 74.78 -82.20 63.75
CA GLU A 195 74.98 -82.87 65.04
C GLU A 195 74.80 -84.40 64.98
N SER A 196 74.11 -84.91 63.95
CA SER A 196 73.95 -86.35 63.75
C SER A 196 75.26 -86.97 63.21
N ARG A 197 75.74 -88.01 63.89
CA ARG A 197 77.02 -88.70 63.61
C ARG A 197 77.08 -89.25 62.18
N GLY A 198 77.63 -88.46 61.26
CA GLY A 198 77.94 -88.92 59.91
C GLY A 198 78.20 -87.78 58.95
N PHE A 199 79.30 -87.05 59.13
CA PHE A 199 80.38 -86.88 58.15
C PHE A 199 81.40 -85.87 58.71
N GLU A 200 82.67 -86.29 58.72
CA GLU A 200 83.84 -85.39 58.75
C GLU A 200 83.87 -84.48 57.52
#